data_AF-A0A968W0I8-F1
#
_entry.id   AF-A0A968W0I8-F1
#
_cell.length_a   1.000
_cell.length_b   1.000
_cell.length_c   1.000
_cell.angle_alpha   90.00
_cell.angle_beta   90.00
_cell.angle_gamma   90.00
#
_symmetry.space_group_name_H-M   'P 1'
#
loop_
_entity.id
_entity.type
_entity.pdbx_description
1 polymer ?
#
loop_
_entity_poly.entity_id
_entity_poly.type
_entity_poly.pdbx_seq_one_letter_code
_entity_poly.pdbx_strand_id
1 'polypeptide(L)'
;MELISWNKDFETGIKEIDEQHRELVRYLNELWDAMRVGKGKSILAKIIDGLTTYTIKHFASEEKYMMIYAYANYEDHKKQHTQLVRDVKSVLKDDFNNDKKT
;
A
#
# COMPACT_ATOMS: atom_id res chain seq x y z
N MET A 1 5.17 18.61 1.03
CA MET A 1 4.71 18.71 -0.36
C MET A 1 4.20 17.33 -0.66
N GLU A 2 2.93 17.22 -1.05
CA GLU A 2 2.32 15.92 -1.27
C GLU A 2 2.90 15.30 -2.55
N LEU A 3 3.22 14.01 -2.48
CA LEU A 3 3.53 13.22 -3.68
C LEU A 3 2.24 12.96 -4.47
N ILE A 4 1.16 12.65 -3.74
CA ILE A 4 -0.15 12.35 -4.28
C ILE A 4 -1.18 13.20 -3.54
N SER A 5 -1.86 14.09 -4.26
CA SER A 5 -3.04 14.77 -3.75
C SER A 5 -4.28 13.96 -4.11
N TRP A 6 -5.09 13.65 -3.09
CA TRP A 6 -6.35 12.94 -3.30
C TRP A 6 -7.26 13.72 -4.25
N ASN A 7 -7.90 13.01 -5.20
CA ASN A 7 -8.92 13.58 -6.06
C ASN A 7 -10.06 12.57 -6.30
N LYS A 8 -11.12 13.02 -6.97
CA LYS A 8 -12.33 12.21 -7.21
C LYS A 8 -12.13 11.05 -8.17
N ASP A 9 -11.07 11.04 -8.97
CA ASP A 9 -10.80 9.95 -9.91
C ASP A 9 -10.36 8.67 -9.20
N PHE A 10 -10.00 8.77 -7.92
CA PHE A 10 -9.71 7.63 -7.05
C PHE A 10 -10.95 7.08 -6.34
N GLU A 11 -12.12 7.72 -6.46
CA GLU A 11 -13.34 7.29 -5.78
C GLU A 11 -14.00 6.13 -6.53
N THR A 12 -14.24 5.04 -5.81
CA THR A 12 -14.96 3.85 -6.27
C THR A 12 -16.47 3.97 -6.07
N GLY A 13 -16.90 4.93 -5.25
CA GLY A 13 -18.28 5.09 -4.79
C GLY A 13 -18.63 4.19 -3.60
N ILE A 14 -17.70 3.35 -3.14
CA ILE A 14 -17.84 2.53 -1.93
C ILE A 14 -17.08 3.25 -0.81
N LYS A 15 -17.83 3.91 0.08
CA LYS A 15 -17.27 4.76 1.14
C LYS A 15 -16.13 4.11 1.93
N GLU A 16 -16.28 2.84 2.32
CA GLU A 16 -15.24 2.12 3.07
C GLU A 16 -13.95 1.96 2.25
N ILE A 17 -14.05 1.66 0.95
CA ILE A 17 -12.90 1.51 0.07
C ILE A 17 -12.22 2.85 -0.18
N ASP A 18 -13.01 3.90 -0.41
CA ASP A 18 -12.48 5.26 -0.63
C ASP A 18 -11.75 5.78 0.63
N GLU A 19 -12.24 5.46 1.83
CA GLU A 19 -11.55 5.76 3.09
C GLU A 19 -10.22 5.00 3.21
N GLN A 20 -10.17 3.74 2.79
CA GLN A 20 -8.94 2.95 2.78
C GLN A 20 -7.92 3.49 1.76
N HIS A 21 -8.36 3.89 0.56
CA HIS A 21 -7.48 4.51 -0.43
C HIS A 21 -6.91 5.85 0.07
N ARG A 22 -7.69 6.66 0.80
CA ARG A 22 -7.17 7.88 1.44
C ARG A 22 -6.06 7.59 2.45
N GLU A 23 -6.21 6.54 3.24
CA GLU A 23 -5.14 6.11 4.17
C GLU A 23 -3.90 5.62 3.44
N LEU A 24 -4.04 4.89 2.32
CA LEU A 24 -2.90 4.52 1.47
C LEU A 24 -2.17 5.77 0.93
N VAL A 25 -2.92 6.76 0.43
CA VAL A 25 -2.36 8.04 -0.01
C VAL A 25 -1.65 8.77 1.13
N ARG A 26 -2.21 8.75 2.35
CA ARG A 26 -1.56 9.32 3.54
C ARG A 26 -0.22 8.65 3.82
N TYR A 27 -0.14 7.32 3.81
CA TYR A 27 1.11 6.59 4.01
C TYR A 27 2.15 6.88 2.91
N LEU A 28 1.72 6.99 1.65
CA LEU A 28 2.61 7.32 0.53
C LEU A 28 3.19 8.74 0.66
N ASN A 29 2.37 9.71 1.07
CA ASN A 29 2.84 11.06 1.36
C ASN A 29 3.78 11.11 2.56
N GLU A 30 3.51 10.32 3.61
CA GLU A 30 4.38 10.20 4.79
C GLU A 30 5.76 9.61 4.41
N LEU A 31 5.77 8.56 3.58
CA LEU A 31 6.99 7.96 3.05
C LEU A 31 7.78 8.97 2.22
N TRP A 32 7.11 9.68 1.31
CA TRP A 32 7.72 10.69 0.45
C TRP A 32 8.38 11.81 1.26
N ASP A 33 7.67 12.36 2.24
CA ASP A 33 8.22 13.43 3.08
C ASP A 33 9.40 12.93 3.92
N ALA A 34 9.33 11.70 4.45
CA ALA A 34 10.44 11.09 5.18
C ALA A 34 11.69 10.92 4.30
N MET A 35 11.54 10.48 3.05
CA MET A 35 12.63 10.38 2.08
C MET A 35 13.20 11.76 1.75
N ARG A 36 12.33 12.75 1.50
CA ARG A 36 12.71 14.12 1.10
C ARG A 36 13.53 14.85 2.16
N VAL A 37 13.20 14.65 3.45
CA VAL A 37 13.95 15.26 4.56
C VAL A 37 15.10 14.39 5.05
N GLY A 38 15.41 13.29 4.36
CA GLY A 38 16.52 12.41 4.68
C GLY A 38 16.38 11.70 6.04
N LYS A 39 15.17 11.26 6.40
CA LYS A 39 14.97 10.45 7.60
C LYS A 39 15.77 9.13 7.50
N GLY A 40 16.27 8.67 8.64
CA GLY A 40 17.07 7.44 8.70
C GLY A 40 16.29 6.17 8.35
N LYS A 41 17.02 5.11 8.00
CA LYS A 41 16.49 3.82 7.57
C LYS A 41 15.45 3.22 8.52
N SER A 42 15.57 3.39 9.84
CA SER A 42 14.60 2.85 10.80
C SER A 42 13.22 3.49 10.70
N ILE A 43 13.16 4.81 10.42
CA ILE A 43 11.90 5.54 10.24
C ILE A 43 11.25 5.09 8.94
N LEU A 44 12.02 5.02 7.85
CA LEU A 44 11.54 4.53 6.57
C LEU A 44 11.00 3.11 6.67
N ALA A 45 11.74 2.20 7.32
CA ALA A 45 11.31 0.82 7.53
C ALA A 45 9.97 0.73 8.28
N LYS A 46 9.76 1.55 9.31
CA LYS A 46 8.49 1.60 10.06
C LYS A 46 7.33 2.08 9.20
N ILE A 47 7.53 3.11 8.38
CA ILE A 47 6.50 3.64 7.48
C ILE A 47 6.16 2.58 6.41
N ILE A 48 7.16 1.93 5.82
CA ILE A 48 6.95 0.91 4.79
C ILE A 48 6.26 -0.32 5.38
N ASP A 49 6.60 -0.76 6.60
CA ASP A 49 5.91 -1.85 7.29
C ASP A 49 4.43 -1.54 7.55
N GLY A 50 4.14 -0.30 7.98
CA GLY A 50 2.78 0.20 8.15
C GLY A 50 2.00 0.23 6.83
N LEU A 51 2.58 0.81 5.78
CA LEU A 51 2.01 0.85 4.44
C LEU A 51 1.74 -0.56 3.91
N THR A 52 2.70 -1.47 4.00
CA THR A 52 2.58 -2.87 3.55
C THR A 52 1.44 -3.59 4.27
N THR A 53 1.39 -3.45 5.60
CA THR A 53 0.33 -4.05 6.42
C THR A 53 -1.05 -3.51 6.03
N TYR A 54 -1.15 -2.21 5.79
CA TYR A 54 -2.40 -1.57 5.41
C TYR A 54 -2.85 -1.96 4.00
N THR A 55 -1.93 -2.03 3.03
CA THR A 55 -2.20 -2.51 1.66
C THR A 55 -2.76 -3.93 1.65
N ILE A 56 -2.19 -4.85 2.44
CA ILE A 56 -2.69 -6.23 2.54
C ILE A 56 -4.11 -6.25 3.11
N LYS A 57 -4.37 -5.45 4.16
CA LYS A 57 -5.71 -5.33 4.75
C LYS A 57 -6.73 -4.77 3.73
N HIS A 58 -6.34 -3.73 3.00
CA HIS A 58 -7.16 -3.10 1.98
C HIS A 58 -7.55 -4.09 0.87
N PHE A 59 -6.58 -4.81 0.32
CA PHE A 59 -6.84 -5.84 -0.69
C PHE A 59 -7.77 -6.94 -0.18
N ALA A 60 -7.63 -7.37 1.07
CA ALA A 60 -8.56 -8.34 1.65
C ALA A 60 -10.00 -7.80 1.74
N SER A 61 -10.18 -6.51 2.06
CA SER A 61 -11.49 -5.84 2.04
C SER A 61 -12.07 -5.79 0.62
N GLU A 62 -11.30 -5.33 -0.37
CA GLU A 62 -11.77 -5.28 -1.76
C GLU A 62 -12.09 -6.66 -2.32
N GLU A 63 -11.23 -7.65 -2.10
CA GLU A 63 -11.44 -9.04 -2.52
C GLU A 63 -12.71 -9.63 -1.92
N LYS A 64 -12.98 -9.35 -0.64
CA LYS A 64 -14.23 -9.75 0.01
C LYS A 64 -15.44 -9.14 -0.70
N TYR A 65 -15.40 -7.85 -1.02
CA TYR A 65 -16.49 -7.19 -1.75
C TYR A 65 -16.66 -7.76 -3.16
N MET A 66 -15.56 -7.94 -3.90
CA MET A 66 -15.57 -8.54 -5.23
C MET A 66 -16.20 -9.94 -5.23
N MET A 67 -15.91 -10.77 -4.21
CA MET A 67 -16.51 -12.09 -4.06
C MET A 67 -18.01 -12.02 -3.73
N ILE A 68 -18.40 -11.18 -2.77
CA ILE A 68 -19.82 -11.03 -2.34
C ILE A 68 -20.70 -10.59 -3.50
N TYR A 69 -20.19 -9.69 -4.36
CA TYR A 69 -20.92 -9.14 -5.50
C TYR A 69 -20.64 -9.85 -6.82
N ALA A 70 -19.94 -10.99 -6.80
CA ALA A 70 -19.60 -11.78 -7.98
C ALA A 70 -18.97 -10.95 -9.12
N TYR A 71 -18.01 -10.09 -8.77
CA TYR A 71 -17.29 -9.27 -9.73
C TYR A 71 -16.57 -10.14 -10.77
N ALA A 72 -16.91 -9.94 -12.05
CA ALA A 72 -16.51 -10.82 -13.14
C ALA A 72 -14.99 -10.99 -13.28
N ASN A 73 -14.21 -9.95 -12.95
CA ASN A 73 -12.75 -9.94 -13.12
C ASN A 73 -11.99 -10.18 -11.81
N TYR A 74 -12.63 -10.76 -10.78
CA TYR A 74 -12.01 -10.99 -9.47
C TYR A 74 -10.67 -11.71 -9.54
N GLU A 75 -10.56 -12.79 -10.32
CA GLU A 75 -9.32 -13.59 -10.41
C GLU A 75 -8.14 -12.78 -10.96
N ASP A 76 -8.38 -11.96 -11.99
CA ASP A 76 -7.32 -11.14 -12.57
C ASP A 76 -6.94 -9.96 -11.65
N HIS A 77 -7.92 -9.37 -10.96
CA HIS A 77 -7.65 -8.33 -9.97
C HIS A 77 -6.83 -8.87 -8.79
N LYS A 78 -7.21 -10.04 -8.26
CA LYS A 78 -6.46 -10.71 -7.18
C LYS A 78 -5.03 -11.07 -7.58
N LYS A 79 -4.77 -11.42 -8.84
CA LYS A 79 -3.40 -11.63 -9.33
C LYS A 79 -2.58 -10.34 -9.23
N GLN A 80 -3.15 -9.19 -9.58
CA GLN A 80 -2.48 -7.89 -9.44
C GLN A 80 -2.16 -7.57 -7.98
N HIS A 81 -3.11 -7.79 -7.06
CA HIS A 81 -2.87 -7.65 -5.61
C HIS A 81 -1.73 -8.54 -5.12
N THR A 82 -1.79 -9.82 -5.50
CA THR A 82 -0.79 -10.81 -5.11
C THR A 82 0.61 -10.44 -5.65
N GLN A 83 0.68 -9.92 -6.87
CA GLN A 83 1.93 -9.49 -7.47
C GLN A 83 2.51 -8.28 -6.73
N LEU A 84 1.71 -7.23 -6.48
CA LEU A 84 2.18 -6.06 -5.74
C LEU A 84 2.71 -6.43 -4.35
N VAL A 85 2.00 -7.30 -3.62
CA VAL A 85 2.45 -7.77 -2.30
C VAL A 85 3.78 -8.51 -2.37
N ARG A 86 4.04 -9.28 -3.44
CA ARG A 86 5.34 -9.94 -3.66
C ARG A 86 6.44 -8.92 -3.93
N ASP A 87 6.18 -7.94 -4.79
CA ASP A 87 7.15 -6.93 -5.18
C ASP A 87 7.58 -6.09 -3.97
N VAL A 88 6.61 -5.64 -3.17
CA VAL A 88 6.87 -4.90 -1.92
C VAL A 88 7.70 -5.72 -0.92
N LYS A 89 7.39 -7.02 -0.78
CA LYS A 89 8.16 -7.92 0.09
C LYS A 89 9.59 -8.14 -0.41
N SER A 90 9.83 -8.09 -1.72
CA SER A 90 11.20 -8.19 -2.27
C SER A 90 12.00 -6.96 -1.88
N VAL A 91 11.48 -5.75 -2.15
CA VAL A 91 12.14 -4.48 -1.81
C VAL A 91 12.51 -4.41 -0.32
N LEU A 92 11.59 -4.80 0.55
CA LEU A 92 11.84 -4.84 2.00
C LEU A 92 12.96 -5.81 2.42
N LYS A 93 13.08 -6.95 1.74
CA LYS A 93 14.14 -7.92 2.02
C LYS A 93 15.50 -7.43 1.54
N ASP A 94 15.54 -6.87 0.34
CA ASP A 94 16.79 -6.53 -0.33
C ASP A 94 17.43 -5.25 0.26
N ASP A 95 16.62 -4.24 0.58
CA ASP A 95 17.11 -2.91 0.96
C ASP A 95 17.20 -2.66 2.48
N PHE A 96 16.40 -3.36 3.30
CA PHE A 96 16.29 -3.07 4.75
C PHE A 96 16.76 -4.20 5.67
N ASN A 97 16.78 -5.46 5.21
CA ASN A 97 17.19 -6.60 6.05
C ASN A 97 18.65 -7.04 5.85
N ASN A 98 19.35 -6.53 4.84
CA ASN A 98 20.77 -6.85 4.61
C ASN A 98 21.75 -6.13 5.55
N ASP A 99 21.29 -5.15 6.34
CA ASP A 99 22.12 -4.42 7.32
C ASP A 99 22.27 -5.14 8.68
N LYS A 100 21.70 -6.34 8.87
CA LYS A 100 21.86 -7.14 10.11
C LYS A 100 23.04 -8.12 10.09
N LYS A 101 23.95 -8.04 9.11
CA LYS A 101 25.18 -8.85 9.03
C LYS A 101 26.44 -7.99 9.01
N THR A 102 26.76 -7.36 10.14
CA THR A 102 28.14 -7.01 10.52
C THR A 102 28.21 -6.89 12.04
#